data_AF-A0A382VXY1-F1
#
_entry.id   AF-A0A382VXY1-F1
#
_cell.length_a   1.000
_cell.length_b   1.000
_cell.length_c   1.000
_cell.angle_alpha   90.00
_cell.angle_beta   90.00
_cell.angle_gamma   90.00
#
_symmetry.space_group_name_H-M   'P 1'
#
loop_
_entity.id
_entity.type
_entity.pdbx_description
1 polymer ?
#
loop_
_entity_poly.entity_id
_entity_poly.type
_entity_poly.pdbx_seq_one_letter_code
_entity_poly.pdbx_strand_id
1 'polypeptide(L)'
;MGFSAVKAGAIEVAASVNGQIMPPIMGAAAFIIAEMLGITYFQFITHALIPAVITYLALFFIAHIEAHKHGLIRMEVKDIPPIWPTFISGIHYLIPIVVLVYLLIIERWTAGSAVFYSIITMMIIIIGQRIWLRKGNALDKFIFGIVEGLGDIFSGMVGGAINMVPVAVAIACAGIIVGAVASTGLSNAMVEVVEIVSGGNFYLLLLMVMGLCLVLGLGLPTTANYLVVAALLANVVVEIGNASGYVLPLIAVHLFVFYFGLMADVTPPVGLAAYAASG
;
A
#
# COMPACT_ATOMS: atom_id res chain seq x y z
N MET A 1 -27.79 1.21 12.61
CA MET A 1 -27.44 2.64 12.42
C MET A 1 -26.12 2.67 11.67
N GLY A 2 -25.97 3.51 10.66
CA GLY A 2 -24.78 3.55 9.80
C GLY A 2 -25.11 3.27 8.33
N PHE A 3 -24.07 3.26 7.50
CA PHE A 3 -24.19 2.93 6.08
C PHE A 3 -24.77 1.52 5.85
N SER A 4 -25.39 1.29 4.70
CA SER A 4 -25.72 -0.07 4.27
C SER A 4 -24.43 -0.89 4.12
N ALA A 5 -24.50 -2.21 4.32
CA ALA A 5 -23.34 -3.09 4.24
C ALA A 5 -22.51 -2.89 2.95
N VAL A 6 -23.19 -2.76 1.80
CA VAL A 6 -22.55 -2.48 0.50
C VAL A 6 -21.78 -1.16 0.49
N LYS A 7 -22.33 -0.10 1.08
CA LYS A 7 -21.67 1.22 1.12
C LYS A 7 -20.54 1.27 2.13
N ALA A 8 -20.74 0.66 3.29
CA ALA A 8 -19.70 0.51 4.29
C ALA A 8 -18.50 -0.24 3.69
N GLY A 9 -18.74 -1.37 3.03
CA GLY A 9 -17.70 -2.13 2.32
C GLY A 9 -17.03 -1.32 1.20
N ALA A 10 -17.80 -0.59 0.39
CA ALA A 10 -17.22 0.25 -0.66
C ALA A 10 -16.31 1.38 -0.11
N ILE A 11 -16.72 2.04 0.98
CA ILE A 11 -15.91 3.08 1.62
C ILE A 11 -14.66 2.47 2.26
N GLU A 12 -14.79 1.32 2.94
CA GLU A 12 -13.67 0.62 3.56
C GLU A 12 -12.62 0.19 2.52
N VAL A 13 -13.07 -0.32 1.37
CA VAL A 13 -12.20 -0.74 0.27
C VAL A 13 -11.51 0.45 -0.37
N ALA A 14 -12.24 1.53 -0.64
CA ALA A 14 -11.64 2.75 -1.17
C ALA A 14 -10.62 3.34 -0.20
N ALA A 15 -10.91 3.32 1.11
CA ALA A 15 -9.99 3.77 2.15
C ALA A 15 -8.75 2.87 2.25
N SER A 16 -8.94 1.55 2.17
CA SER A 16 -7.86 0.56 2.24
C SER A 16 -6.91 0.66 1.05
N VAL A 17 -7.43 0.82 -0.16
CA VAL A 17 -6.61 0.97 -1.38
C VAL A 17 -5.90 2.32 -1.38
N ASN A 18 -6.59 3.40 -1.01
CA ASN A 18 -5.94 4.71 -0.88
C ASN A 18 -4.85 4.71 0.20
N GLY A 19 -4.99 3.90 1.25
CA GLY A 19 -3.98 3.73 2.30
C GLY A 19 -2.63 3.26 1.80
N GLN A 20 -2.59 2.52 0.69
CA GLN A 20 -1.34 2.08 0.06
C GLN A 20 -0.56 3.23 -0.60
N ILE A 21 -1.22 4.34 -0.89
CA ILE A 21 -0.66 5.55 -1.51
C ILE A 21 -0.30 6.61 -0.44
N MET A 22 -0.82 6.48 0.79
CA MET A 22 -0.62 7.47 1.85
C MET A 22 0.75 7.31 2.54
N PRO A 23 1.61 8.36 2.50
CA PRO A 23 2.81 8.41 3.34
C PRO A 23 2.48 8.33 4.85
N PRO A 24 3.41 7.87 5.71
CA PRO A 24 4.82 7.53 5.43
C PRO A 24 5.12 6.04 5.35
N ILE A 25 4.11 5.16 5.48
CA ILE A 25 4.34 3.70 5.49
C ILE A 25 4.12 3.15 4.08
N MET A 26 3.04 3.57 3.43
CA MET A 26 2.64 3.13 2.08
C MET A 26 2.62 1.59 1.92
N GLY A 27 2.22 1.08 0.76
CA GLY A 27 2.33 -0.36 0.45
C GLY A 27 3.78 -0.78 0.18
N ALA A 28 4.08 -2.09 0.21
CA ALA A 28 5.41 -2.63 -0.10
C ALA A 28 5.93 -2.23 -1.49
N ALA A 29 5.03 -1.99 -2.45
CA ALA A 29 5.36 -1.47 -3.78
C ALA A 29 6.09 -0.12 -3.74
N ALA A 30 5.85 0.74 -2.74
CA ALA A 30 6.56 2.02 -2.57
C ALA A 30 8.07 1.84 -2.43
N PHE A 31 8.50 0.80 -1.70
CA PHE A 31 9.92 0.49 -1.54
C PHE A 31 10.54 0.03 -2.86
N ILE A 32 9.82 -0.80 -3.63
CA ILE A 32 10.27 -1.24 -4.95
C ILE A 32 10.36 -0.06 -5.92
N ILE A 33 9.40 0.87 -5.91
CA ILE A 33 9.46 2.07 -6.74
C ILE A 33 10.71 2.90 -6.42
N ALA A 34 10.97 3.16 -5.13
CA ALA A 34 12.14 3.92 -4.70
C ALA A 34 13.45 3.22 -5.13
N GLU A 35 13.52 1.90 -4.99
CA GLU A 35 14.67 1.09 -5.39
C GLU A 35 14.87 1.09 -6.91
N MET A 36 13.82 0.87 -7.70
CA MET A 36 13.87 0.89 -9.17
C MET A 36 14.29 2.25 -9.72
N LEU A 37 13.84 3.34 -9.10
CA LEU A 37 14.19 4.70 -9.49
C LEU A 37 15.57 5.13 -8.95
N GLY A 38 16.19 4.36 -8.06
CA GLY A 38 17.45 4.72 -7.42
C GLY A 38 17.35 5.98 -6.54
N ILE A 39 16.16 6.29 -6.04
CA ILE A 39 15.91 7.47 -5.18
C ILE A 39 15.71 7.06 -3.72
N THR A 40 15.88 8.01 -2.81
CA THR A 40 15.59 7.76 -1.40
C THR A 40 14.08 7.59 -1.17
N TYR A 41 13.69 6.73 -0.23
CA TYR A 41 12.28 6.58 0.15
C TYR A 41 11.65 7.91 0.59
N PHE A 42 12.42 8.74 1.32
CA PHE A 42 11.98 10.08 1.69
C PHE A 42 11.61 10.95 0.48
N GLN A 43 12.41 10.93 -0.60
CA GLN A 43 12.07 11.63 -1.83
C GLN A 43 10.79 11.07 -2.46
N PHE A 44 10.62 9.76 -2.48
CA PHE A 44 9.41 9.16 -3.04
C PHE A 44 8.15 9.62 -2.27
N ILE A 45 8.15 9.54 -0.94
CA ILE A 45 6.97 9.88 -0.14
C ILE A 45 6.63 11.37 -0.18
N THR A 46 7.61 12.27 -0.34
CA THR A 46 7.32 13.71 -0.45
C THR A 46 6.59 14.04 -1.74
N HIS A 47 6.92 13.35 -2.85
CA HIS A 47 6.21 13.51 -4.11
C HIS A 47 4.83 12.83 -4.08
N ALA A 48 4.70 11.70 -3.37
CA ALA A 48 3.42 11.00 -3.20
C ALA A 48 2.44 11.71 -2.25
N LEU A 49 2.91 12.63 -1.40
CA LEU A 49 2.08 13.29 -0.39
C LEU A 49 0.92 14.09 -0.98
N ILE A 50 1.19 14.91 -2.00
CA ILE A 50 0.15 15.75 -2.63
C ILE A 50 -0.97 14.88 -3.23
N PRO A 51 -0.69 13.91 -4.12
CA PRO A 51 -1.75 13.07 -4.68
C PRO A 51 -2.47 12.26 -3.59
N ALA A 52 -1.76 11.76 -2.57
CA ALA A 52 -2.37 11.02 -1.47
C ALA A 52 -3.35 11.87 -0.64
N VAL A 53 -3.00 13.11 -0.32
CA VAL A 53 -3.88 14.01 0.43
C VAL A 53 -5.13 14.34 -0.39
N ILE A 54 -4.97 14.61 -1.69
CA ILE A 54 -6.10 14.92 -2.58
C ILE A 54 -7.07 13.74 -2.65
N THR A 55 -6.57 12.51 -2.83
CA THR A 55 -7.41 11.31 -2.93
C THR A 55 -8.12 11.00 -1.62
N TYR A 56 -7.46 11.19 -0.47
CA TYR A 56 -8.08 11.03 0.84
C TYR A 56 -9.12 12.10 1.16
N LEU A 57 -8.85 13.36 0.83
CA LEU A 57 -9.82 14.44 0.99
C LEU A 57 -11.05 14.18 0.11
N ALA A 58 -10.86 13.78 -1.15
CA ALA A 58 -11.96 13.42 -2.04
C ALA A 58 -12.80 12.27 -1.45
N LEU A 59 -12.16 11.20 -0.97
CA LEU A 59 -12.86 10.08 -0.34
C LEU A 59 -13.63 10.51 0.92
N PHE A 60 -13.01 11.35 1.77
CA PHE A 60 -13.66 11.89 2.96
C PHE A 60 -14.90 12.72 2.59
N PHE A 61 -14.80 13.62 1.61
CA PHE A 61 -15.93 14.42 1.15
C PHE A 61 -17.05 13.56 0.56
N ILE A 62 -16.72 12.55 -0.25
CA ILE A 62 -17.70 11.62 -0.82
C ILE A 62 -18.42 10.86 0.31
N ALA A 63 -17.69 10.31 1.28
CA ALA A 63 -18.27 9.62 2.42
C ALA A 63 -19.16 10.56 3.27
N HIS A 64 -18.73 11.80 3.48
CA HIS A 64 -19.49 12.80 4.22
C HIS A 64 -20.79 13.22 3.53
N ILE A 65 -20.74 13.45 2.21
CA ILE A 65 -21.91 13.77 1.39
C ILE A 65 -22.88 12.58 1.39
N GLU A 66 -22.36 11.36 1.26
CA GLU A 66 -23.18 10.16 1.28
C GLU A 66 -23.85 9.97 2.65
N ALA A 67 -23.14 10.23 3.76
CA ALA A 67 -23.74 10.20 5.10
C ALA A 67 -24.90 11.19 5.26
N HIS A 68 -24.73 12.42 4.74
CA HIS A 68 -25.77 13.45 4.76
C HIS A 68 -26.97 13.06 3.90
N LYS A 69 -26.73 12.47 2.72
CA LYS A 69 -27.78 12.02 1.81
C LYS A 69 -28.68 10.94 2.44
N HIS A 70 -28.14 10.09 3.31
CA HIS A 70 -28.91 9.08 4.05
C HIS A 70 -29.42 9.55 5.40
N GLY A 71 -29.24 10.83 5.75
CA GLY A 71 -29.71 11.39 7.01
C GLY A 71 -29.14 10.66 8.24
N LEU A 72 -27.90 10.15 8.14
CA LEU A 72 -27.28 9.40 9.23
C LEU A 72 -27.10 10.32 10.46
N ILE A 73 -27.82 9.98 11.53
CA ILE A 73 -27.75 10.67 12.82
C ILE A 73 -26.54 10.18 13.62
N ARG A 74 -25.94 11.10 14.36
CA ARG A 74 -24.83 10.83 15.28
C ARG A 74 -25.29 9.83 16.35
N MET A 75 -24.45 8.84 16.65
CA MET A 75 -24.69 7.92 17.77
C MET A 75 -24.77 8.69 19.10
N GLU A 76 -25.57 8.18 20.03
CA GLU A 76 -25.62 8.73 21.38
C GLU A 76 -24.25 8.57 22.07
N VAL A 77 -23.82 9.61 22.80
CA VAL A 77 -22.48 9.66 23.42
C VAL A 77 -22.20 8.47 24.35
N LYS A 78 -23.25 7.89 24.93
CA LYS A 78 -23.18 6.71 25.81
C LYS A 78 -22.75 5.42 25.09
N ASP A 79 -23.00 5.34 23.78
CA ASP A 79 -22.66 4.17 22.95
C ASP A 79 -21.28 4.33 22.29
N ILE A 80 -20.61 5.46 22.50
CA ILE A 80 -19.27 5.72 21.99
C ILE A 80 -18.26 5.20 23.04
N PRO A 81 -17.39 4.23 22.69
CA PRO A 81 -16.35 3.78 23.61
C PRO A 81 -15.45 4.96 23.99
N PRO A 82 -15.01 5.04 25.27
CA PRO A 82 -14.23 6.17 25.74
C PRO A 82 -12.88 6.22 25.00
N ILE A 83 -12.67 7.31 24.26
CA ILE A 83 -11.54 7.50 23.35
C ILE A 83 -10.16 7.29 24.01
N TRP A 84 -9.97 7.85 25.21
CA TRP A 84 -8.67 7.88 25.88
C TRP A 84 -8.21 6.52 26.41
N PRO A 85 -9.04 5.76 27.17
CA PRO A 85 -8.69 4.41 27.58
C PRO A 85 -8.41 3.47 26.41
N THR A 86 -9.22 3.53 25.35
CA THR A 86 -9.04 2.70 24.15
C THR A 86 -7.74 3.04 23.43
N PHE A 87 -7.42 4.34 23.30
CA PHE A 87 -6.19 4.79 22.66
C PHE A 87 -4.93 4.37 23.45
N ILE A 88 -4.92 4.60 24.77
CA ILE A 88 -3.78 4.24 25.63
C ILE A 88 -3.57 2.72 25.64
N SER A 89 -4.65 1.93 25.62
CA SER A 89 -4.53 0.47 25.51
C SER A 89 -3.87 0.02 24.21
N GLY A 90 -3.90 0.80 23.13
CA GLY A 90 -3.29 0.45 21.84
C GLY A 90 -1.93 1.09 21.56
N ILE A 91 -1.46 2.00 22.42
CA ILE A 91 -0.28 2.84 22.13
C ILE A 91 1.00 2.04 21.88
N HIS A 92 1.09 0.83 22.45
CA HIS A 92 2.25 -0.04 22.30
C HIS A 92 2.42 -0.55 20.85
N TYR A 93 1.35 -0.63 20.05
CA TYR A 93 1.44 -0.92 18.61
C TYR A 93 1.94 0.26 17.78
N LEU A 94 1.85 1.49 18.30
CA LEU A 94 2.31 2.68 17.61
C LEU A 94 3.84 2.83 17.72
N ILE A 95 4.46 2.26 18.75
CA ILE A 95 5.91 2.39 18.99
C ILE A 95 6.75 1.86 17.81
N PRO A 96 6.55 0.63 17.30
CA PRO A 96 7.32 0.14 16.14
C PRO A 96 7.11 0.98 14.89
N ILE A 97 5.91 1.53 14.71
CA ILE A 97 5.59 2.42 13.59
C ILE A 97 6.36 3.73 13.73
N VAL A 98 6.40 4.33 14.92
CA VAL A 98 7.18 5.55 15.17
C VAL A 98 8.67 5.30 14.93
N VAL A 99 9.21 4.16 15.38
CA VAL A 99 10.60 3.78 15.09
C VAL A 99 10.84 3.65 13.59
N LEU A 100 9.95 2.95 12.88
CA LEU A 100 10.03 2.80 11.42
C LEU A 100 10.06 4.17 10.72
N VAL A 101 9.11 5.03 11.05
CA VAL A 101 8.97 6.37 10.45
C VAL A 101 10.16 7.26 10.81
N TYR A 102 10.64 7.21 12.05
CA TYR A 102 11.83 7.93 12.49
C TYR A 102 13.06 7.53 11.65
N LEU A 103 13.32 6.22 11.52
CA LEU A 103 14.47 5.72 10.76
C LEU A 103 14.38 6.04 9.27
N LEU A 104 13.18 6.00 8.68
CA LEU A 104 12.96 6.31 7.26
C LEU A 104 13.05 7.81 6.95
N ILE A 105 12.45 8.65 7.79
CA ILE A 105 12.28 10.07 7.50
C ILE A 105 13.44 10.91 8.02
N ILE A 106 13.83 10.67 9.28
CA ILE A 106 14.80 11.52 9.98
C ILE A 106 16.21 11.00 9.70
N GLU A 107 16.47 9.73 9.97
CA GLU A 107 17.79 9.11 9.76
C GLU A 107 18.05 8.76 8.28
N ARG A 108 17.01 8.70 7.45
CA ARG A 108 17.07 8.39 6.01
C ARG A 108 17.75 7.05 5.72
N TRP A 109 17.54 6.07 6.59
CA TRP A 109 18.06 4.73 6.38
C TRP A 109 17.33 4.02 5.23
N THR A 110 17.95 2.95 4.74
CA THR A 110 17.31 2.09 3.74
C THR A 110 16.05 1.45 4.33
N ALA A 111 15.07 1.17 3.46
CA ALA A 111 13.81 0.56 3.86
C ALA A 111 14.00 -0.76 4.62
N GLY A 112 14.89 -1.62 4.13
CA GLY A 112 15.19 -2.90 4.75
C GLY A 112 15.72 -2.76 6.18
N SER A 113 16.66 -1.83 6.42
CA SER A 113 17.18 -1.59 7.76
C SER A 113 16.12 -1.02 8.69
N ALA A 114 15.32 -0.06 8.23
CA ALA A 114 14.26 0.54 9.05
C ALA A 114 13.20 -0.49 9.49
N VAL A 115 12.78 -1.37 8.57
CA VAL A 115 11.85 -2.48 8.87
C VAL A 115 12.47 -3.46 9.87
N PHE A 116 13.75 -3.83 9.69
CA PHE A 116 14.43 -4.75 10.60
C PHE A 116 14.44 -4.26 12.05
N TYR A 117 14.82 -3.00 12.29
CA TYR A 117 14.81 -2.43 13.64
C TYR A 117 13.40 -2.21 14.21
N SER A 118 12.41 -1.93 13.36
CA SER A 118 10.99 -1.90 13.77
C SER A 118 10.51 -3.27 14.26
N ILE A 119 10.88 -4.35 13.55
CA ILE A 119 10.57 -5.73 13.95
C ILE A 119 11.25 -6.08 15.29
N ILE A 120 12.53 -5.76 15.46
CA ILE A 120 13.24 -5.96 16.74
C ILE A 120 12.53 -5.20 17.87
N THR A 121 12.14 -3.95 17.62
CA THR A 121 11.40 -3.14 18.60
C THR A 121 10.09 -3.83 18.99
N MET A 122 9.34 -4.37 18.02
CA MET A 122 8.12 -5.13 18.28
C MET A 122 8.40 -6.40 19.12
N MET A 123 9.47 -7.14 18.82
CA MET A 123 9.87 -8.33 19.59
C MET A 123 10.16 -7.99 21.06
N ILE A 124 10.85 -6.87 21.31
CA ILE A 124 11.14 -6.39 22.67
C ILE A 124 9.83 -6.04 23.40
N ILE A 125 8.89 -5.38 22.72
CA ILE A 125 7.58 -5.01 23.29
C ILE A 125 6.78 -6.27 23.67
N ILE A 126 6.74 -7.28 22.81
CA ILE A 126 6.02 -8.55 23.08
C ILE A 126 6.56 -9.21 24.35
N ILE A 127 7.89 -9.32 24.48
CA ILE A 127 8.53 -9.91 25.67
C ILE A 127 8.20 -9.06 26.91
N GLY A 128 8.36 -7.73 26.82
CA GLY A 128 8.08 -6.81 27.92
C GLY A 128 6.62 -6.89 28.40
N GLN A 129 5.67 -6.98 27.48
CA GLN A 129 4.25 -7.08 27.77
C GLN A 129 3.90 -8.40 28.48
N ARG A 130 4.46 -9.53 28.03
CA ARG A 130 4.26 -10.84 28.68
C ARG A 130 4.81 -10.88 30.10
N ILE A 131 5.96 -10.23 30.34
CA ILE A 131 6.53 -10.11 31.69
C ILE A 131 5.66 -9.23 32.59
N TRP A 132 5.14 -8.10 32.08
CA TRP A 132 4.37 -7.15 32.88
C TRP A 132 2.95 -7.65 33.25
N LEU A 133 2.26 -8.29 32.31
CA LEU A 133 0.87 -8.73 32.53
C LEU A 133 0.75 -9.95 33.45
N ARG A 134 1.81 -10.73 33.64
CA ARG A 134 1.78 -11.98 34.39
C ARG A 134 1.78 -11.72 35.90
N LYS A 135 0.85 -12.34 36.63
CA LYS A 135 0.77 -12.26 38.11
C LYS A 135 1.49 -13.46 38.74
N GLY A 136 2.30 -13.24 39.80
CA GLY A 136 3.12 -14.28 40.43
C GLY A 136 4.45 -13.77 41.01
N ASN A 137 5.35 -14.70 41.37
CA ASN A 137 6.70 -14.41 41.88
C ASN A 137 7.60 -13.79 40.80
N ALA A 138 8.55 -12.96 41.20
CA ALA A 138 9.42 -12.22 40.26
C ALA A 138 10.24 -13.14 39.33
N LEU A 139 10.70 -14.29 39.85
CA LEU A 139 11.49 -15.26 39.09
C LEU A 139 10.64 -15.99 38.04
N ASP A 140 9.43 -16.44 38.42
CA ASP A 140 8.52 -17.14 37.53
C ASP A 140 7.98 -16.20 36.44
N LYS A 141 7.71 -14.93 36.78
CA LYS A 141 7.32 -13.89 35.81
C LYS A 141 8.38 -13.71 34.72
N PHE A 142 9.65 -13.65 35.10
CA PHE A 142 10.74 -13.40 34.16
C PHE A 142 10.99 -14.62 33.26
N ILE A 143 11.18 -15.80 33.85
CA ILE A 143 11.51 -17.02 33.10
C ILE A 143 10.35 -17.42 32.19
N PHE A 144 9.14 -17.60 32.74
CA PHE A 144 8.02 -18.05 31.94
C PHE A 144 7.47 -16.96 31.01
N GLY A 145 7.60 -15.68 31.37
CA GLY A 145 7.23 -14.56 30.50
C GLY A 145 8.11 -14.47 29.25
N ILE A 146 9.42 -14.71 29.38
CA ILE A 146 10.33 -14.79 28.24
C ILE A 146 10.01 -15.99 27.37
N VAL A 147 9.81 -17.18 27.97
CA VAL A 147 9.50 -18.40 27.21
C VAL A 147 8.21 -18.24 26.41
N GLU A 148 7.16 -17.69 27.03
CA GLU A 148 5.89 -17.42 26.35
C GLU A 148 6.04 -16.35 25.25
N GLY A 149 6.75 -15.26 25.54
CA GLY A 149 7.03 -14.20 24.57
C GLY A 149 7.85 -14.70 23.36
N LEU A 150 8.82 -15.59 23.58
CA LEU A 150 9.55 -16.24 22.49
C LEU A 150 8.65 -17.17 21.67
N GLY A 151 7.70 -17.86 22.31
CA GLY A 151 6.67 -18.64 21.63
C GLY A 151 5.76 -17.78 20.74
N ASP A 152 5.33 -16.61 21.25
CA ASP A 152 4.56 -15.64 20.47
C ASP A 152 5.36 -15.07 19.30
N ILE A 153 6.63 -14.72 19.52
CA ILE A 153 7.51 -14.24 18.46
C ILE A 153 7.68 -15.32 17.39
N PHE A 154 7.94 -16.57 17.79
CA PHE A 154 8.09 -17.67 16.86
C PHE A 154 6.82 -17.91 16.04
N SER A 155 5.65 -17.98 16.70
CA SER A 155 4.37 -18.13 16.00
C SER A 155 4.06 -16.93 15.09
N GLY A 156 4.40 -15.71 15.50
CA GLY A 156 4.27 -14.50 14.69
C GLY A 156 5.19 -14.51 13.48
N MET A 157 6.44 -14.97 13.62
CA MET A 157 7.38 -15.15 12.50
C MET A 157 6.89 -16.23 11.54
N VAL A 158 6.36 -17.35 12.03
CA VAL A 158 5.76 -18.39 11.20
C VAL A 158 4.55 -17.84 10.43
N GLY A 159 3.66 -17.09 11.10
CA GLY A 159 2.53 -16.43 10.46
C GLY A 159 2.98 -15.42 9.39
N GLY A 160 4.00 -14.62 9.68
CA GLY A 160 4.62 -13.71 8.72
C GLY A 160 5.19 -14.43 7.50
N ALA A 161 5.90 -15.54 7.71
CA ALA A 161 6.45 -16.36 6.63
C ALA A 161 5.34 -16.95 5.74
N ILE A 162 4.29 -17.53 6.34
CA ILE A 162 3.15 -18.09 5.61
C ILE A 162 2.44 -17.01 4.79
N ASN A 163 2.16 -15.85 5.39
CA ASN A 163 1.52 -14.72 4.70
C ASN A 163 2.39 -14.13 3.59
N MET A 164 3.72 -14.30 3.65
CA MET A 164 4.65 -13.85 2.63
C MET A 164 4.73 -14.79 1.41
N VAL A 165 4.39 -16.08 1.56
CA VAL A 165 4.49 -17.06 0.45
C VAL A 165 3.68 -16.62 -0.79
N PRO A 166 2.39 -16.24 -0.69
CA PRO A 166 1.62 -15.81 -1.86
C PRO A 166 2.21 -14.57 -2.55
N VAL A 167 2.69 -13.60 -1.75
CA VAL A 167 3.32 -12.38 -2.26
C VAL A 167 4.63 -12.72 -3.00
N ALA A 168 5.46 -13.60 -2.43
CA ALA A 168 6.72 -14.02 -3.03
C ALA A 168 6.50 -14.77 -4.35
N VAL A 169 5.53 -15.68 -4.41
CA VAL A 169 5.17 -16.41 -5.64
C VAL A 169 4.68 -15.43 -6.72
N ALA A 170 3.80 -14.49 -6.36
CA ALA A 170 3.30 -13.50 -7.30
C ALA A 170 4.41 -12.59 -7.85
N ILE A 171 5.35 -12.16 -6.99
CA ILE A 171 6.51 -11.36 -7.41
C ILE A 171 7.45 -12.17 -8.30
N ALA A 172 7.70 -13.45 -7.99
CA ALA A 172 8.52 -14.32 -8.83
C ALA A 172 7.91 -14.49 -10.23
N CYS A 173 6.59 -14.73 -10.32
CA CYS A 173 5.88 -14.79 -11.58
C CYS A 173 5.92 -13.45 -12.33
N ALA A 174 5.69 -12.33 -11.63
CA ALA A 174 5.82 -11.00 -12.21
C ALA A 174 7.23 -10.76 -12.78
N GLY A 175 8.28 -11.15 -12.06
CA GLY A 175 9.67 -11.06 -12.53
C GLY A 175 9.93 -11.84 -13.82
N ILE A 176 9.35 -13.04 -13.96
CA ILE A 176 9.43 -13.83 -15.20
C ILE A 176 8.74 -13.09 -16.35
N ILE A 177 7.55 -12.52 -16.12
CA ILE A 177 6.83 -11.73 -17.12
C ILE A 177 7.67 -10.52 -17.53
N VAL A 178 8.18 -9.75 -16.56
CA VAL A 178 9.04 -8.57 -16.81
C VAL A 178 10.28 -8.96 -17.62
N GLY A 179 10.93 -10.08 -17.28
CA GLY A 179 12.09 -10.59 -18.02
C GLY A 179 11.76 -11.02 -19.45
N ALA A 180 10.60 -11.67 -19.66
CA ALA A 180 10.13 -12.05 -20.99
C ALA A 180 9.74 -10.83 -21.85
N VAL A 181 9.10 -9.83 -21.24
CA VAL A 181 8.76 -8.55 -21.88
C VAL A 181 10.03 -7.82 -22.33
N ALA A 182 11.03 -7.76 -21.45
CA ALA A 182 12.30 -7.11 -21.75
C ALA A 182 13.08 -7.82 -22.87
N SER A 183 13.04 -9.15 -22.94
CA SER A 183 13.77 -9.92 -23.96
C SER A 183 13.07 -9.99 -25.33
N THR A 184 11.73 -9.91 -25.34
CA THR A 184 10.93 -9.95 -26.58
C THR A 184 10.76 -8.59 -27.24
N GLY A 185 11.08 -7.49 -26.55
CA GLY A 185 10.85 -6.14 -27.04
C GLY A 185 9.36 -5.74 -27.04
N LEU A 186 8.51 -6.46 -26.31
CA LEU A 186 7.07 -6.16 -26.24
C LEU A 186 6.80 -4.73 -25.74
N SER A 187 7.64 -4.22 -24.83
CA SER A 187 7.56 -2.81 -24.39
C SER A 187 7.65 -1.84 -25.56
N ASN A 188 8.52 -2.08 -26.54
CA ASN A 188 8.69 -1.21 -27.70
C ASN A 188 7.50 -1.33 -28.65
N ALA A 189 6.97 -2.55 -28.83
CA ALA A 189 5.75 -2.74 -29.62
C ALA A 189 4.54 -2.03 -28.98
N MET A 190 4.45 -2.00 -27.64
CA MET A 190 3.42 -1.24 -26.94
C MET A 190 3.58 0.28 -27.14
N VAL A 191 4.81 0.80 -27.17
CA VAL A 191 5.07 2.21 -27.52
C VAL A 191 4.50 2.52 -28.90
N GLU A 192 4.87 1.73 -29.91
CA GLU A 192 4.44 1.96 -31.30
C GLU A 192 2.91 1.91 -31.44
N VAL A 193 2.26 0.90 -30.89
CA VAL A 193 0.79 0.77 -30.97
C VAL A 193 0.09 1.94 -30.29
N VAL A 194 0.55 2.34 -29.10
CA VAL A 194 -0.08 3.44 -28.36
C VAL A 194 0.19 4.79 -29.06
N GLU A 195 1.37 4.98 -29.65
CA GLU A 195 1.71 6.19 -30.41
C GLU A 195 0.81 6.33 -31.65
N ILE A 196 0.69 5.27 -32.46
CA ILE A 196 -0.13 5.26 -33.67
C ILE A 196 -1.59 5.58 -33.34
N VAL A 197 -2.13 4.95 -32.30
CA VAL A 197 -3.55 5.13 -31.93
C VAL A 197 -3.78 6.49 -31.24
N SER A 198 -2.83 6.97 -30.45
CA SER A 198 -2.94 8.29 -29.81
C SER A 198 -2.74 9.45 -30.78
N GLY A 199 -2.08 9.21 -31.92
CA GLY A 199 -1.82 10.21 -32.95
C GLY A 199 -0.97 11.37 -32.43
N GLY A 200 -0.11 11.13 -31.44
CA GLY A 200 0.69 12.16 -30.78
C GLY A 200 -0.08 13.03 -29.77
N ASN A 201 -1.36 12.74 -29.49
CA ASN A 201 -2.10 13.45 -28.46
C ASN A 201 -1.76 12.91 -27.07
N PHE A 202 -1.01 13.71 -26.31
CA PHE A 202 -0.58 13.39 -24.96
C PHE A 202 -1.71 13.03 -23.97
N TYR A 203 -2.86 13.70 -24.05
CA TYR A 203 -3.99 13.40 -23.16
C TYR A 203 -4.64 12.06 -23.51
N LEU A 204 -4.71 11.74 -24.82
CA LEU A 204 -5.23 10.46 -25.28
C LEU A 204 -4.29 9.31 -24.91
N LEU A 205 -2.97 9.52 -25.02
CA LEU A 205 -1.94 8.61 -24.50
C LEU A 205 -2.21 8.26 -23.04
N LEU A 206 -2.35 9.27 -22.16
CA LEU A 206 -2.58 9.02 -20.73
C LEU A 206 -3.88 8.23 -20.48
N LEU A 207 -4.94 8.52 -21.23
CA LEU A 207 -6.21 7.80 -21.11
C LEU A 207 -6.08 6.34 -21.57
N MET A 208 -5.34 6.09 -22.66
CA MET A 208 -5.06 4.73 -23.13
C MET A 208 -4.21 3.95 -22.13
N VAL A 209 -3.12 4.55 -21.64
CA VAL A 209 -2.25 3.91 -20.64
C VAL A 209 -3.02 3.65 -19.34
N MET A 210 -3.88 4.57 -18.91
CA MET A 210 -4.80 4.34 -17.79
C MET A 210 -5.65 3.07 -18.00
N GLY A 211 -6.28 2.93 -19.17
CA GLY A 211 -7.06 1.73 -19.50
C GLY A 211 -6.22 0.46 -19.50
N LEU A 212 -5.01 0.52 -20.07
CA LEU A 212 -4.08 -0.62 -20.06
C LEU A 212 -3.62 -0.97 -18.64
N CYS A 213 -3.32 0.00 -17.78
CA CYS A 213 -2.99 -0.23 -16.37
C CYS A 213 -4.14 -0.95 -15.65
N LEU A 214 -5.38 -0.51 -15.88
CA LEU A 214 -6.55 -1.12 -15.27
C LEU A 214 -6.77 -2.56 -15.73
N VAL A 215 -6.53 -2.87 -17.01
CA VAL A 215 -6.71 -4.23 -17.56
C VAL A 215 -5.57 -5.16 -17.15
N LEU A 216 -4.32 -4.68 -17.19
CA LEU A 216 -3.15 -5.49 -16.86
C LEU A 216 -3.02 -5.75 -15.35
N GLY A 217 -3.52 -4.83 -14.51
CA GLY A 217 -3.45 -4.96 -13.06
C GLY A 217 -4.50 -5.88 -12.44
N LEU A 218 -5.43 -6.42 -13.23
CA LEU A 218 -6.55 -7.22 -12.73
C LEU A 218 -6.08 -8.51 -12.03
N GLY A 219 -6.45 -8.66 -10.76
CA GLY A 219 -6.26 -9.91 -10.00
C GLY A 219 -4.83 -10.19 -9.54
N LEU A 220 -3.93 -9.22 -9.67
CA LEU A 220 -2.54 -9.33 -9.21
C LEU A 220 -2.38 -8.67 -7.82
N PRO A 221 -1.59 -9.26 -6.90
CA PRO A 221 -1.19 -8.58 -5.67
C PRO A 221 -0.50 -7.25 -5.97
N THR A 222 -0.69 -6.25 -5.12
CA THR A 222 -0.34 -4.84 -5.41
C THR A 222 1.13 -4.64 -5.83
N THR A 223 2.06 -5.33 -5.16
CA THR A 223 3.49 -5.33 -5.50
C THR A 223 3.78 -5.98 -6.86
N ALA A 224 3.16 -7.12 -7.16
CA ALA A 224 3.33 -7.84 -8.42
C ALA A 224 2.69 -7.09 -9.59
N ASN A 225 1.51 -6.52 -9.36
CA ASN A 225 0.80 -5.64 -10.27
C ASN A 225 1.69 -4.47 -10.70
N TYR A 226 2.24 -3.72 -9.75
CA TYR A 226 3.14 -2.62 -10.04
C TYR A 226 4.34 -3.05 -10.90
N LEU A 227 4.99 -4.18 -10.58
CA LEU A 227 6.13 -4.67 -11.36
C LEU A 227 5.77 -4.93 -12.83
N VAL A 228 4.63 -5.59 -13.09
CA VAL A 228 4.18 -5.90 -14.46
C VAL A 228 3.79 -4.63 -15.20
N VAL A 229 2.95 -3.79 -14.59
CA VAL A 229 2.43 -2.58 -15.21
C VAL A 229 3.55 -1.57 -15.46
N ALA A 230 4.46 -1.36 -14.51
CA ALA A 230 5.57 -0.43 -14.69
C ALA A 230 6.54 -0.90 -15.77
N ALA A 231 6.89 -2.18 -15.82
CA ALA A 231 7.79 -2.71 -16.84
C ALA A 231 7.24 -2.57 -18.27
N LEU A 232 5.92 -2.62 -18.44
CA LEU A 232 5.26 -2.52 -19.74
C LEU A 232 4.92 -1.08 -20.13
N LEU A 233 4.41 -0.28 -19.18
CA LEU A 233 3.73 0.97 -19.49
C LEU A 233 4.49 2.22 -19.03
N ALA A 234 5.42 2.11 -18.09
CA ALA A 234 6.19 3.29 -17.67
C ALA A 234 7.04 3.83 -18.83
N ASN A 235 7.68 2.94 -19.61
CA ASN A 235 8.45 3.36 -20.77
C ASN A 235 7.57 3.99 -21.86
N VAL A 236 6.37 3.41 -22.10
CA VAL A 236 5.39 3.94 -23.06
C VAL A 236 5.04 5.41 -22.77
N VAL A 237 4.81 5.76 -21.50
CA VAL A 237 4.50 7.14 -21.10
C VAL A 237 5.71 8.06 -21.27
N VAL A 238 6.91 7.59 -20.92
CA VAL A 238 8.15 8.39 -21.03
C VAL A 238 8.49 8.69 -22.48
N GLU A 239 8.53 7.67 -23.34
CA GLU A 239 8.94 7.83 -24.74
C GLU A 239 7.94 8.69 -25.53
N ILE A 240 6.65 8.36 -25.46
CA ILE A 240 5.63 9.11 -26.22
C ILE A 240 5.42 10.51 -25.62
N GLY A 241 5.52 10.65 -24.30
CA GLY A 241 5.47 11.95 -23.62
C GLY A 241 6.58 12.88 -24.11
N ASN A 242 7.82 12.38 -24.14
CA ASN A 242 8.97 13.12 -24.64
C ASN A 242 8.83 13.45 -26.14
N ALA A 243 8.37 12.50 -26.95
CA ALA A 243 8.11 12.72 -28.39
C ALA A 243 7.04 13.80 -28.62
N SER A 244 6.06 13.89 -27.72
CA SER A 244 4.99 14.91 -27.75
C SER A 244 5.44 16.28 -27.18
N GLY A 245 6.72 16.43 -26.79
CA GLY A 245 7.30 17.66 -26.26
C GLY A 245 7.16 17.84 -24.75
N TYR A 246 6.69 16.83 -24.01
CA TYR A 246 6.56 16.87 -22.55
C TYR A 246 7.71 16.14 -21.87
N VAL A 247 8.48 16.83 -21.04
CA VAL A 247 9.50 16.20 -20.19
C VAL A 247 8.87 15.77 -18.88
N LEU A 248 8.68 14.46 -18.71
CA LEU A 248 8.04 13.90 -17.51
C LEU A 248 9.09 13.40 -16.51
N PRO A 249 9.04 13.83 -15.24
CA PRO A 249 9.84 13.21 -14.19
C PRO A 249 9.46 11.73 -14.03
N LEU A 250 10.45 10.84 -13.95
CA LEU A 250 10.21 9.39 -13.81
C LEU A 250 9.32 9.07 -12.60
N ILE A 251 9.48 9.80 -11.49
CA ILE A 251 8.65 9.64 -10.29
C ILE A 251 7.16 9.85 -10.62
N ALA A 252 6.83 10.85 -11.43
CA ALA A 252 5.44 11.13 -11.81
C ALA A 252 4.86 10.01 -12.67
N VAL A 253 5.65 9.47 -13.61
CA VAL A 253 5.23 8.34 -14.45
C VAL A 253 4.99 7.09 -13.62
N HIS A 254 5.92 6.77 -12.72
CA HIS A 254 5.79 5.60 -11.84
C HIS A 254 4.63 5.74 -10.85
N LEU A 255 4.39 6.94 -10.29
CA LEU A 255 3.21 7.21 -9.46
C LEU A 255 1.91 7.10 -10.25
N PHE A 256 1.89 7.55 -11.51
CA PHE A 256 0.74 7.45 -12.41
C PHE A 256 0.37 5.98 -12.68
N VAL A 257 1.33 5.17 -13.13
CA VAL A 257 1.07 3.75 -13.40
C VAL A 257 0.77 2.97 -12.12
N PHE A 258 1.42 3.32 -11.00
CA PHE A 258 1.14 2.73 -9.69
C PHE A 258 -0.29 3.04 -9.23
N TYR A 259 -0.74 4.29 -9.36
CA TYR A 259 -2.08 4.70 -8.98
C TYR A 259 -3.16 3.93 -9.75
N PHE A 260 -3.05 3.88 -11.08
CA PHE A 260 -4.03 3.16 -11.89
C PHE A 260 -3.90 1.63 -11.78
N GLY A 261 -2.70 1.12 -11.54
CA GLY A 261 -2.50 -0.27 -11.17
C GLY A 261 -3.26 -0.63 -9.90
N LEU A 262 -3.16 0.19 -8.84
CA LEU A 262 -3.93 -0.03 -7.59
C LEU A 262 -5.44 0.05 -7.81
N MET A 263 -5.90 0.98 -8.66
CA MET A 263 -7.32 1.11 -8.97
C MET A 263 -7.88 -0.08 -9.77
N ALA A 264 -7.03 -0.88 -10.41
CA ALA A 264 -7.46 -2.10 -11.10
C ALA A 264 -8.14 -3.11 -10.15
N ASP A 265 -7.71 -3.17 -8.88
CA ASP A 265 -8.23 -4.13 -7.91
C ASP A 265 -9.67 -3.80 -7.45
N VAL A 266 -10.04 -2.52 -7.49
CA VAL A 266 -11.40 -2.05 -7.14
C VAL A 266 -12.31 -1.90 -8.36
N THR A 267 -11.74 -1.87 -9.55
CA THR A 267 -12.49 -1.67 -10.79
C THR A 267 -13.05 -3.01 -11.29
N PRO A 268 -14.31 -3.06 -11.78
CA PRO A 268 -14.82 -4.25 -12.45
C PRO A 268 -13.91 -4.66 -13.61
N PRO A 269 -13.69 -5.97 -13.86
CA PRO A 269 -14.50 -7.10 -13.40
C PRO A 269 -14.09 -7.78 -12.09
N VAL A 270 -12.93 -7.49 -11.49
CA VAL A 270 -12.42 -8.29 -10.35
C VAL A 270 -13.04 -7.89 -9.03
N GLY A 271 -12.93 -6.60 -8.65
CA GLY A 271 -13.50 -6.06 -7.41
C GLY A 271 -13.20 -6.90 -6.17
N LEU A 272 -12.02 -7.54 -6.07
CA LEU A 272 -11.72 -8.54 -5.03
C LEU A 272 -11.82 -7.94 -3.64
N ALA A 273 -11.29 -6.73 -3.46
CA ALA A 273 -11.39 -6.00 -2.21
C ALA A 273 -12.85 -5.72 -1.84
N ALA A 274 -13.70 -5.34 -2.81
CA ALA A 274 -15.13 -5.14 -2.61
C ALA A 274 -15.85 -6.44 -2.20
N TYR A 275 -15.51 -7.57 -2.83
CA TYR A 275 -16.04 -8.87 -2.46
C TYR A 275 -15.68 -9.24 -1.02
N ALA A 276 -14.39 -9.12 -0.65
CA ALA A 276 -13.90 -9.43 0.70
C ALA A 276 -14.48 -8.52 1.79
N ALA A 277 -14.66 -7.22 1.52
CA ALA A 277 -15.19 -6.27 2.49
C ALA A 277 -16.73 -6.31 2.62
N SER A 278 -17.42 -6.91 1.66
CA SER A 278 -18.90 -7.04 1.68
C SER A 278 -19.41 -8.32 2.36
N GLY A 279 -18.50 -9.25 2.68
CA GLY A 279 -18.79 -10.54 3.32
C GLY A 279 -18.81 -10.52 4.83
#